data_AF-A0A067C3B8-F1
#
_entry.id   AF-A0A067C3B8-F1
#
_cell.length_a   1.000
_cell.length_b   1.000
_cell.length_c   1.000
_cell.angle_alpha   90.00
_cell.angle_beta   90.00
_cell.angle_gamma   90.00
#
_symmetry.space_group_name_H-M   'P 1'
#
loop_
_entity.id
_entity.type
_entity.pdbx_description
1 polymer ?
#
loop_
_entity_poly.entity_id
_entity_poly.type
_entity_poly.pdbx_seq_one_letter_code
_entity_poly.pdbx_strand_id
1 'polypeptide(L)' 'MARRKAESAPTCQYTYKVCSNLRSTKRNGTLHLLCDYHRKKANAIQRASNHHVPTSLLSTRHQ' A
#
# COMPACT_ATOMS: atom_id res chain seq x y z
N MET A 1 14.53 12.06 -18.20
CA MET A 1 14.80 10.62 -17.97
C MET A 1 13.57 9.97 -17.33
N ALA A 2 12.64 9.45 -18.14
CA ALA A 2 11.43 8.78 -17.65
C ALA A 2 11.81 7.46 -16.98
N ARG A 3 11.57 7.34 -15.67
CA ARG A 3 11.82 6.13 -14.89
C ARG A 3 10.98 4.99 -15.46
N ARG A 4 11.60 4.06 -16.19
CA ARG A 4 10.98 2.80 -16.63
C ARG A 4 10.50 2.08 -15.37
N LYS A 5 9.18 2.05 -15.23
CA LYS A 5 8.46 1.58 -14.05
C LYS A 5 8.63 0.06 -13.97
N ALA A 6 9.31 -0.40 -12.92
CA ALA A 6 9.59 -1.79 -12.56
C ALA A 6 8.57 -2.82 -13.10
N GLU A 7 8.89 -3.34 -14.28
CA GLU A 7 8.29 -4.51 -14.91
C GLU A 7 9.34 -5.61 -14.85
N SER A 8 9.64 -6.12 -13.66
CA SER A 8 10.68 -7.17 -13.52
C SER A 8 10.29 -8.33 -12.62
N ALA A 9 9.08 -8.35 -12.07
CA ALA A 9 8.56 -9.57 -11.45
C ALA A 9 7.03 -9.57 -11.52
N PRO A 10 6.41 -10.64 -12.06
CA PRO A 10 4.96 -10.82 -12.00
C PRO A 10 4.50 -11.13 -10.57
N THR A 11 5.44 -11.47 -9.67
CA THR A 11 5.20 -11.87 -8.28
C THR A 11 5.15 -10.68 -7.32
N CYS A 12 4.46 -10.89 -6.21
CA CYS A 12 4.22 -9.91 -5.16
C CYS A 12 5.52 -9.51 -4.46
N GLN A 13 5.78 -8.21 -4.39
CA GLN A 13 6.95 -7.65 -3.70
C GLN A 13 6.63 -7.37 -2.22
N TYR A 14 6.15 -8.39 -1.50
CA TYR A 14 5.90 -8.25 -0.08
C TYR A 14 7.21 -8.37 0.70
N THR A 15 7.61 -7.31 1.41
CA THR A 15 8.93 -7.21 2.05
C THR A 15 9.10 -8.14 3.25
N TYR A 16 8.02 -8.47 3.96
CA TYR A 16 8.11 -9.24 5.19
C TYR A 16 8.16 -10.75 4.97
N LYS A 17 7.49 -11.26 3.93
CA LYS A 17 7.47 -12.68 3.59
C LYS A 17 7.48 -12.86 2.07
N VAL A 18 8.25 -13.84 1.59
CA VAL A 18 8.27 -14.19 0.17
C VAL A 18 6.85 -14.60 -0.25
N CYS A 19 6.36 -13.98 -1.31
CA CYS A 19 5.01 -14.19 -1.80
C CYS A 19 5.02 -14.54 -3.28
N SER A 20 4.61 -15.77 -3.60
CA SER A 20 4.54 -16.29 -4.97
C SER A 20 3.30 -15.84 -5.74
N ASN A 21 2.39 -15.09 -5.10
CA ASN A 21 1.17 -14.62 -5.75
C ASN A 21 1.47 -13.52 -6.77
N LEU A 22 0.66 -13.46 -7.83
CA LEU A 22 0.78 -12.44 -8.87
C LEU A 22 0.38 -11.06 -8.37
N ARG A 23 1.02 -10.03 -8.95
CA ARG A 23 0.68 -8.63 -8.73
C ARG A 23 -0.74 -8.36 -9.24
N SER A 24 -1.54 -7.67 -8.44
CA SER A 24 -2.88 -7.25 -8.85
C SER A 24 -2.81 -6.08 -9.82
N THR A 25 -3.72 -5.99 -10.79
CA THR A 25 -3.80 -4.86 -11.72
C THR A 25 -4.84 -3.84 -11.26
N LYS A 26 -4.49 -2.55 -11.29
CA LYS A 26 -5.46 -1.46 -11.09
C LYS A 26 -6.40 -1.33 -12.30
N ARG A 27 -7.56 -0.71 -12.09
CA ARG A 27 -8.50 -0.35 -13.18
C ARG A 27 -7.88 0.51 -14.28
N ASN A 28 -6.83 1.26 -13.98
CA ASN A 28 -6.09 2.08 -14.95
C ASN A 28 -5.00 1.31 -15.71
N GLY A 29 -5.00 -0.04 -15.64
CA GLY A 29 -4.02 -0.89 -16.30
C GLY A 29 -2.67 -1.00 -15.59
N THR A 30 -2.44 -0.27 -14.49
CA THR A 30 -1.14 -0.34 -13.80
C THR A 30 -1.07 -1.44 -12.75
N LEU A 31 0.02 -2.22 -12.76
CA LEU A 31 0.25 -3.24 -11.74
C LEU A 31 0.54 -2.63 -10.36
N HIS A 32 -0.14 -3.13 -9.34
CA HIS A 32 0.17 -2.88 -7.94
C HIS A 32 1.52 -3.49 -7.57
N LEU A 33 2.12 -3.01 -6.48
CA LEU A 33 3.34 -3.62 -5.94
C LEU A 33 3.08 -4.99 -5.26
N LEU A 34 1.87 -5.13 -4.70
CA LEU A 34 1.43 -6.28 -3.92
C LEU A 34 0.35 -7.09 -4.67
N CYS A 35 0.20 -8.37 -4.31
CA CYS A 35 -0.94 -9.19 -4.75
C CYS A 35 -2.26 -8.76 -4.11
N ASP A 36 -3.38 -9.26 -4.63
CA ASP A 36 -4.73 -8.92 -4.15
C ASP A 36 -4.91 -9.20 -2.65
N TYR A 37 -4.40 -10.34 -2.19
CA TYR A 37 -4.43 -10.74 -0.78
C TYR A 37 -3.71 -9.72 0.13
N HIS A 38 -2.46 -9.37 -0.18
CA HIS A 38 -1.70 -8.41 0.62
C HIS A 38 -2.25 -7.00 0.54
N ARG A 39 -2.87 -6.61 -0.59
CA ARG A 39 -3.57 -5.33 -0.70
C ARG A 39 -4.79 -5.24 0.21
N LYS A 40 -5.61 -6.29 0.25
CA LYS A 40 -6.76 -6.37 1.17
C LYS A 40 -6.31 -6.29 2.62
N LYS A 41 -5.24 -7.00 2.97
CA LYS A 41 -4.64 -6.94 4.31
C LYS A 41 -4.13 -5.54 4.67
N ALA A 42 -3.39 -4.90 3.75
CA ALA A 42 -2.91 -3.53 3.94
C ALA A 42 -4.07 -2.54 4.10
N ASN A 43 -5.13 -2.67 3.30
CA ASN A 43 -6.33 -1.86 3.46
C ASN A 43 -6.99 -2.08 4.82
N ALA A 44 -7.10 -3.34 5.29
CA ALA A 44 -7.67 -3.63 6.61
C ALA A 44 -6.85 -3.01 7.75
N ILE A 45 -5.53 -3.13 7.69
CA ILE A 45 -4.61 -2.49 8.66
C ILE A 45 -4.74 -0.97 8.59
N GLN A 46 -4.74 -0.39 7.39
CA GLN A 46 -4.92 1.04 7.18
C GLN A 46 -6.24 1.54 7.74
N ARG A 47 -7.33 0.79 7.58
CA ARG A 47 -8.64 1.16 8.13
C ARG A 47 -8.65 1.10 9.65
N ALA A 48 -8.00 0.09 10.24
CA ALA A 48 -7.83 0.00 11.69
C ALA A 48 -6.95 1.15 12.24
N SER A 49 -5.86 1.49 11.55
CA SER A 49 -4.98 2.59 11.92
C SER A 49 -5.53 3.97 11.56
N ASN A 50 -6.53 4.06 10.67
CA ASN A 50 -7.28 5.28 10.37
C ASN A 50 -8.31 5.60 11.47
N HIS A 51 -8.30 4.85 12.58
CA HIS A 51 -8.67 5.39 13.88
C HIS A 51 -7.50 6.18 14.51
N HIS A 52 -6.66 6.80 13.68
CA HIS A 52 -5.78 7.87 14.11
C HIS A 52 -6.67 9.10 14.30
N VAL A 53 -6.77 9.52 15.56
CA VAL A 53 -7.33 10.79 16.02
C VAL A 53 -7.04 11.90 14.99
N PRO A 54 -8.02 12.76 14.67
CA PRO A 54 -7.75 13.90 13.81
C PRO A 54 -6.54 14.66 14.36
N THR A 55 -5.49 14.82 13.54
CA THR A 55 -4.32 15.66 13.89
C THR A 55 -4.74 17.11 14.20
N SER A 56 -5.99 17.49 13.90
CA SER A 56 -6.62 18.74 14.32
C SER A 56 -6.84 18.91 15.83
N LEU A 57 -6.67 17.88 16.67
CA LEU A 57 -6.65 18.05 18.14
C LEU A 57 -5.24 18.34 18.73
N LEU A 58 -4.18 18.33 17.92
CA LEU A 58 -2.81 18.64 18.40
C LEU A 58 -2.42 20.12 18.19
N SER A 59 -3.37 21.00 17.84
CA SER A 59 -3.07 22.43 17.57
C SER A 59 -3.61 23.41 18.63
N THR A 60 -3.83 22.95 19.86
CA THR A 60 -4.08 23.85 21.01
C THR A 60 -3.19 23.48 22.18
N ARG A 61 -1.93 23.91 22.13
CA ARG A 61 -1.09 24.04 23.34
C ARG A 61 -0.26 25.32 23.24
N HIS A 62 -0.73 26.32 23.98
CA HIS A 62 -0.01 27.48 24.55
C HIS A 62 0.54 28.47 23.50
N GLN A 63 0.17 29.75 23.51
CA GLN A 63 0.01 30.67 24.64
C GLN A 63 -1.06 31.72 24.33
#